data_AF-B3IWZ9-F1
#
_entry.id   AF-B3IWZ9-F1
#
_cell.length_a   1.000
_cell.length_b   1.000
_cell.length_c   1.000
_cell.angle_alpha   90.00
_cell.angle_beta   90.00
_cell.angle_gamma   90.00
#
_symmetry.space_group_name_H-M   'P 1'
#
loop_
_entity.id
_entity.type
_entity.pdbx_description
1 polymer ?
#
loop_
_entity_poly.entity_id
_entity_poly.type
_entity_poly.pdbx_seq_one_letter_code
_entity_poly.pdbx_strand_id
1 'polypeptide(L)'
;MMKTLLLLACTVFVSGFTLKGTDAMHKTVLKELVTELEAVLVNPPKETKAKEEIFLVDLGKKGSGLKCEHDYFCQAEEEMVKKVSGLSGVKFDPFRTDKKLMRNLNTYNHQDEKNCKKEIRSHAADEDLEEITLDVFLKDLLKCVKNINSQKSPRPS
;
A
#
# COMPACT_ATOMS: atom_id res chain seq x y z
N MET A 1 -28.84 48.27 15.69
CA MET A 1 -28.86 47.55 14.39
C MET A 1 -27.52 47.76 13.70
N MET A 2 -26.57 46.84 13.85
CA MET A 2 -25.34 46.75 13.06
C MET A 2 -24.95 45.26 13.01
N LYS A 3 -25.38 44.57 11.95
CA LYS A 3 -25.07 43.15 11.69
C LYS A 3 -24.83 42.98 10.18
N THR A 4 -23.77 43.58 9.64
CA THR A 4 -23.46 43.46 8.20
C THR A 4 -21.97 43.54 7.86
N LEU A 5 -21.05 43.19 8.78
CA LEU A 5 -19.60 43.23 8.50
C LEU A 5 -18.84 41.94 8.82
N LEU A 6 -19.53 40.79 8.82
CA LEU A 6 -18.89 39.48 9.03
C LEU A 6 -19.17 38.51 7.88
N LEU A 7 -18.98 38.94 6.62
CA LEU A 7 -19.18 38.08 5.44
C LEU A 7 -18.02 38.13 4.42
N LEU A 8 -16.86 38.68 4.77
CA LEU A 8 -15.66 38.69 3.90
C LEU A 8 -14.42 38.10 4.59
N ALA A 9 -14.51 36.84 5.04
CA ALA A 9 -13.33 36.11 5.53
C ALA A 9 -13.29 34.60 5.15
N CYS A 10 -14.19 34.12 4.27
CA CYS A 10 -14.23 32.70 3.89
C CYS A 10 -14.01 32.42 2.39
N THR A 11 -13.55 33.40 1.61
CA THR A 11 -13.43 33.25 0.14
C THR A 11 -12.00 33.17 -0.41
N VAL A 12 -10.97 33.07 0.44
CA VAL A 12 -9.55 33.02 -0.04
C VAL A 12 -8.83 31.69 0.25
N PHE A 13 -9.54 30.64 0.70
CA PHE A 13 -8.93 29.31 0.93
C PHE A 13 -9.53 28.15 0.12
N VAL A 14 -10.26 28.44 -0.97
CA VAL A 14 -10.87 27.39 -1.82
C VAL A 14 -10.51 27.55 -3.31
N SER A 15 -9.43 28.25 -3.63
CA SER A 15 -8.92 28.39 -5.02
C SER A 15 -7.54 27.76 -5.26
N GLY A 16 -7.03 26.96 -4.32
CA GLY A 16 -5.74 26.27 -4.43
C GLY A 16 -5.79 24.73 -4.48
N PHE A 17 -6.96 24.10 -4.34
CA PHE A 17 -7.10 22.64 -4.20
C PHE A 17 -7.56 21.90 -5.46
N THR A 18 -7.62 22.58 -6.60
CA THR A 18 -7.98 21.97 -7.88
C THR A 18 -6.75 21.92 -8.78
N LEU A 19 -6.40 20.71 -9.24
CA LEU A 19 -5.34 20.35 -10.22
C LEU A 19 -3.93 20.00 -9.72
N LYS A 20 -3.57 20.23 -8.45
CA LYS A 20 -2.42 19.55 -7.79
C LYS A 20 -2.84 18.37 -6.88
N GLY A 21 -4.15 18.13 -6.76
CA GLY A 21 -4.76 17.41 -5.65
C GLY A 21 -4.61 15.88 -5.66
N THR A 22 -4.50 15.22 -6.81
CA THR A 22 -4.44 13.75 -6.89
C THR A 22 -3.00 13.24 -6.98
N ASP A 23 -2.18 13.84 -7.85
CA ASP A 23 -0.79 13.40 -8.03
C ASP A 23 0.11 13.70 -6.82
N ALA A 24 -0.07 14.84 -6.17
CA ALA A 24 0.65 15.13 -4.93
C ALA A 24 0.24 14.16 -3.81
N MET A 25 -1.05 13.83 -3.73
CA MET A 25 -1.56 12.86 -2.75
C MET A 25 -1.02 11.46 -3.05
N HIS A 26 -1.05 11.01 -4.31
CA HIS A 26 -0.43 9.75 -4.75
C HIS A 26 1.04 9.67 -4.35
N LYS A 27 1.80 10.73 -4.62
CA LYS A 27 3.22 10.76 -4.31
C LYS A 27 3.47 10.74 -2.80
N THR A 28 2.63 11.40 -2.01
CA THR A 28 2.72 11.34 -0.54
C THR A 28 2.43 9.93 -0.03
N VAL A 29 1.34 9.28 -0.49
CA VAL A 29 0.99 7.91 -0.08
C VAL A 29 2.10 6.92 -0.45
N LEU A 30 2.64 7.01 -1.66
CA LEU A 30 3.75 6.16 -2.10
C LEU A 30 5.01 6.35 -1.26
N LYS A 31 5.38 7.60 -0.92
CA LYS A 31 6.52 7.88 -0.05
C LYS A 31 6.31 7.32 1.35
N GLU A 32 5.11 7.46 1.91
CA GLU A 32 4.79 6.89 3.20
C GLU A 32 4.85 5.37 3.17
N LEU A 33 4.32 4.71 2.13
CA LEU A 33 4.45 3.27 1.95
C LEU A 33 5.91 2.81 1.95
N VAL A 34 6.80 3.52 1.24
CA VAL A 34 8.25 3.20 1.28
C VAL A 34 8.78 3.28 2.70
N THR A 35 8.52 4.37 3.42
CA THR A 35 9.02 4.57 4.79
C THR A 35 8.50 3.49 5.76
N GLU A 36 7.21 3.17 5.72
CA GLU A 36 6.63 2.15 6.61
C GLU A 36 7.17 0.75 6.29
N LEU A 37 7.30 0.39 5.01
CA LEU A 37 7.86 -0.90 4.59
C LEU A 37 9.34 -1.04 4.97
N GLU A 38 10.15 0.02 4.78
CA GLU A 38 11.54 0.02 5.20
C GLU A 38 11.66 -0.13 6.72
N ALA A 39 10.82 0.56 7.50
CA ALA A 39 10.82 0.43 8.96
C ALA A 39 10.49 -1.00 9.42
N VAL A 40 9.49 -1.63 8.79
CA VAL A 40 9.13 -3.02 9.06
C VAL A 40 10.26 -3.97 8.66
N LEU A 41 10.92 -3.75 7.53
CA LEU A 41 12.00 -4.62 7.05
C LEU A 41 13.32 -4.46 7.80
N VAL A 42 13.55 -3.34 8.50
CA VAL A 42 14.71 -3.17 9.41
C VAL A 42 14.57 -4.06 10.63
N ASN A 43 13.36 -4.19 11.17
CA ASN A 43 13.05 -5.07 12.28
C ASN A 43 11.94 -6.04 11.87
N PRO A 44 12.23 -6.97 10.93
CA PRO A 44 11.22 -7.86 10.42
C PRO A 44 10.65 -8.67 11.59
N PRO A 45 9.36 -9.05 11.55
CA PRO A 45 8.79 -9.92 12.54
C PRO A 45 9.69 -11.14 12.69
N LYS A 46 10.41 -11.26 13.81
CA LYS A 46 11.36 -12.36 13.99
C LYS A 46 10.53 -13.64 14.12
N GLU A 47 10.57 -14.45 13.08
CA GLU A 47 10.00 -15.79 13.04
C GLU A 47 10.93 -16.70 13.83
N THR A 48 10.70 -16.78 15.14
CA THR A 48 11.51 -17.64 15.99
C THR A 48 11.06 -19.08 15.85
N LYS A 49 11.77 -19.82 14.99
CA LYS A 49 11.73 -21.30 14.78
C LYS A 49 10.41 -21.84 14.22
N ALA A 50 10.36 -22.07 12.91
CA ALA A 50 9.56 -23.05 12.14
C ALA A 50 8.03 -23.17 12.37
N LYS A 51 7.46 -22.59 13.44
CA LYS A 51 6.03 -22.65 13.79
C LYS A 51 5.30 -21.32 13.59
N GLU A 52 6.02 -20.27 13.23
CA GLU A 52 5.45 -18.93 13.04
C GLU A 52 5.89 -18.29 11.72
N GLU A 53 6.52 -19.07 10.84
CA GLU A 53 6.83 -18.61 9.48
C GLU A 53 5.51 -18.40 8.74
N ILE A 54 5.26 -17.16 8.33
CA ILE A 54 4.06 -16.81 7.60
C ILE A 54 4.36 -16.92 6.13
N PHE A 55 3.57 -17.76 5.47
CA PHE A 55 3.63 -17.98 4.04
C PHE A 55 2.49 -17.23 3.34
N LEU A 56 2.85 -16.50 2.29
CA LEU A 56 1.94 -15.78 1.40
C LEU A 56 2.19 -16.24 -0.03
N VAL A 57 1.18 -16.08 -0.88
CA VAL A 57 1.29 -16.43 -2.30
C VAL A 57 2.36 -15.58 -2.99
N ASP A 58 3.23 -16.21 -3.79
CA ASP A 58 4.17 -15.53 -4.68
C ASP A 58 3.44 -14.89 -5.87
N LEU A 59 3.17 -13.60 -5.75
CA LEU A 59 2.51 -12.80 -6.79
C LEU A 59 3.39 -12.54 -8.03
N GLY A 60 4.68 -12.85 -7.98
CA GLY A 60 5.64 -12.65 -9.07
C GLY A 60 5.67 -13.76 -10.12
N LYS A 61 5.02 -14.90 -9.87
CA LYS A 61 5.29 -16.17 -10.57
C LYS A 61 4.53 -16.46 -11.85
N LYS A 62 3.82 -15.50 -12.47
CA LYS A 62 3.31 -15.68 -13.85
C LYS A 62 4.41 -15.65 -14.92
N GLY A 63 5.53 -16.37 -14.73
CA GLY A 63 6.59 -16.63 -15.71
C GLY A 63 7.36 -15.41 -16.25
N SER A 64 6.90 -14.18 -15.96
CA SER A 64 7.42 -12.93 -16.52
C SER A 64 8.15 -12.06 -15.48
N GLY A 65 8.38 -12.58 -14.28
CA GLY A 65 8.90 -11.83 -13.15
C GLY A 65 7.87 -10.87 -12.53
N LEU A 66 8.30 -10.23 -11.44
CA LEU A 66 7.49 -9.31 -10.63
C LEU A 66 7.03 -8.11 -11.47
N LYS A 67 5.73 -8.04 -11.79
CA LYS A 67 5.09 -6.92 -12.47
C LYS A 67 4.42 -5.99 -11.46
N CYS A 68 5.02 -4.82 -11.26
CA CYS A 68 4.55 -3.81 -10.31
C CYS A 68 3.40 -2.97 -10.87
N GLU A 69 2.37 -3.62 -11.39
CA GLU A 69 1.15 -2.97 -11.90
C GLU A 69 0.12 -2.80 -10.77
N HIS A 70 -0.94 -2.03 -11.02
CA HIS A 70 -1.99 -1.78 -10.02
C HIS A 70 -2.54 -3.08 -9.41
N ASP A 71 -2.75 -4.10 -10.25
CA ASP A 71 -3.27 -5.41 -9.85
C ASP A 71 -2.39 -6.11 -8.80
N TYR A 72 -1.07 -5.91 -8.86
CA TYR A 72 -0.14 -6.44 -7.86
C TYR A 72 -0.40 -5.85 -6.47
N PHE A 73 -0.61 -4.53 -6.39
CA PHE A 73 -0.87 -3.86 -5.10
C PHE A 73 -2.23 -4.26 -4.51
N CYS A 74 -3.24 -4.47 -5.37
CA CYS A 74 -4.53 -5.02 -4.97
C CYS A 74 -4.41 -6.43 -4.37
N GLN A 75 -3.69 -7.32 -5.05
CA GLN A 75 -3.46 -8.69 -4.58
C GLN A 75 -2.63 -8.70 -3.30
N ALA A 76 -1.63 -7.82 -3.23
CA ALA A 76 -0.76 -7.74 -2.06
C ALA A 76 -1.50 -7.28 -0.81
N GLU A 77 -2.41 -6.30 -0.94
CA GLU A 77 -3.28 -5.89 0.15
C GLU A 77 -4.13 -7.06 0.66
N GLU A 78 -4.73 -7.81 -0.25
CA GLU A 78 -5.63 -8.91 0.13
C GLU A 78 -4.91 -10.06 0.80
N GLU A 79 -3.77 -10.49 0.27
CA GLU A 79 -2.97 -11.53 0.91
C GLU A 79 -2.54 -11.11 2.32
N MET A 80 -2.10 -9.86 2.51
CA MET A 80 -1.78 -9.35 3.85
C MET A 80 -3.00 -9.29 4.76
N VAL A 81 -4.15 -8.84 4.27
CA VAL A 81 -5.40 -8.83 5.06
C VAL A 81 -5.76 -10.25 5.50
N LYS A 82 -5.74 -11.21 4.57
CA LYS A 82 -6.15 -12.60 4.79
C LYS A 82 -5.21 -13.35 5.73
N LYS A 83 -3.89 -13.18 5.57
CA LYS A 83 -2.88 -14.01 6.24
C LYS A 83 -2.23 -13.36 7.45
N VAL A 84 -2.12 -12.02 7.47
CA VAL A 84 -1.27 -11.32 8.45
C VAL A 84 -2.05 -10.37 9.36
N SER A 85 -3.07 -9.69 8.83
CA SER A 85 -3.72 -8.58 9.55
C SER A 85 -4.44 -8.97 10.83
N GLY A 86 -4.89 -10.23 10.92
CA GLY A 86 -5.55 -10.78 12.10
C GLY A 86 -4.59 -11.39 13.13
N LEU A 87 -3.28 -11.45 12.84
CA LEU A 87 -2.32 -12.06 13.74
C LEU A 87 -2.02 -11.15 14.93
N SER A 88 -1.92 -11.76 16.10
CA SER A 88 -1.70 -11.05 17.36
C SER A 88 -0.21 -10.97 17.71
N GLY A 89 0.17 -9.88 18.37
CA GLY A 89 1.52 -9.63 18.85
C GLY A 89 2.13 -8.36 18.28
N VAL A 90 3.03 -7.74 19.06
CA VAL A 90 3.68 -6.47 18.71
C VAL A 90 4.40 -6.50 17.36
N LYS A 91 4.92 -7.67 16.96
CA LYS A 91 5.58 -7.84 15.65
C LYS A 91 4.63 -7.75 14.45
N PHE A 92 3.35 -8.04 14.65
CA PHE A 92 2.33 -7.97 13.59
C PHE A 92 1.48 -6.71 13.66
N ASP A 93 1.68 -5.85 14.68
CA ASP A 93 0.95 -4.59 14.82
C ASP A 93 1.00 -3.75 13.53
N PRO A 94 2.14 -3.59 12.81
CA PRO A 94 2.15 -2.82 11.57
C PRO A 94 1.19 -3.30 10.47
N PHE A 95 0.85 -4.59 10.45
CA PHE A 95 -0.01 -5.20 9.41
C PHE A 95 -1.49 -5.21 9.77
N ARG A 96 -1.87 -4.66 10.92
CA ARG A 96 -3.28 -4.48 11.25
C ARG A 96 -3.92 -3.46 10.30
N THR A 97 -5.17 -3.69 9.92
CA THR A 97 -5.87 -2.85 8.93
C THR A 97 -6.05 -1.41 9.38
N ASP A 98 -6.12 -1.14 10.69
CA ASP A 98 -6.23 0.21 11.26
C ASP A 98 -4.89 0.96 11.32
N LYS A 99 -3.79 0.30 10.98
CA LYS A 99 -2.43 0.84 11.06
C LYS A 99 -1.96 1.40 9.73
N LYS A 100 -0.96 2.28 9.82
CA LYS A 100 -0.58 3.18 8.75
C LYS A 100 -0.15 2.47 7.47
N LEU A 101 0.64 1.40 7.58
CA LEU A 101 1.07 0.61 6.43
C LEU A 101 -0.14 0.08 5.62
N MET A 102 -1.05 -0.64 6.28
CA MET A 102 -2.23 -1.20 5.62
C MET A 102 -3.20 -0.11 5.14
N ARG A 103 -3.41 0.95 5.93
CA ARG A 103 -4.27 2.07 5.52
C ARG A 103 -3.73 2.78 4.29
N ASN A 104 -2.42 2.96 4.19
CA ASN A 104 -1.80 3.61 3.04
C ASN A 104 -1.85 2.73 1.81
N LEU A 105 -1.69 1.41 1.96
CA LEU A 105 -1.83 0.48 0.83
C LEU A 105 -3.28 0.46 0.33
N ASN A 106 -4.25 0.38 1.25
CA ASN A 106 -5.66 0.49 0.93
C ASN A 106 -5.97 1.83 0.23
N THR A 107 -5.46 2.94 0.77
CA THR A 107 -5.66 4.27 0.18
C THR A 107 -5.12 4.32 -1.24
N TYR A 108 -3.89 3.85 -1.46
CA TYR A 108 -3.29 3.76 -2.79
C TYR A 108 -4.17 2.97 -3.77
N ASN A 109 -4.69 1.82 -3.33
CA ASN A 109 -5.52 0.93 -4.13
C ASN A 109 -6.90 1.52 -4.50
N HIS A 110 -7.41 2.51 -3.76
CA HIS A 110 -8.72 3.14 -3.99
C HIS A 110 -8.63 4.54 -4.63
N GLN A 111 -7.43 5.09 -4.85
CA GLN A 111 -7.28 6.45 -5.37
C GLN A 111 -7.44 6.58 -6.89
N ASP A 112 -7.14 5.54 -7.65
CA ASP A 112 -7.42 5.50 -9.09
C ASP A 112 -8.76 4.76 -9.31
N GLU A 113 -9.63 5.26 -10.20
CA GLU A 113 -10.95 4.67 -10.55
C GLU A 113 -10.90 3.17 -10.92
N LYS A 114 -9.69 2.64 -11.09
CA LYS A 114 -9.35 1.23 -11.07
C LYS A 114 -9.54 0.66 -9.66
N ASN A 115 -10.79 0.60 -9.20
CA ASN A 115 -11.14 -0.23 -8.05
C ASN A 115 -10.59 -1.64 -8.29
N CYS A 116 -9.90 -2.21 -7.30
CA CYS A 116 -9.48 -3.61 -7.33
C CYS A 116 -10.70 -4.48 -7.62
N LYS A 117 -10.86 -4.92 -8.88
CA LYS A 117 -11.99 -5.75 -9.27
C LYS A 117 -11.96 -7.02 -8.42
N LYS A 118 -13.12 -7.53 -8.02
CA LYS A 118 -13.21 -8.77 -7.20
C LYS A 118 -12.45 -9.94 -7.84
N GLU A 119 -12.37 -9.96 -9.16
CA GLU A 119 -11.62 -10.95 -9.94
C GLU A 119 -10.10 -10.84 -9.76
N ILE A 120 -9.55 -9.63 -9.64
CA ILE A 120 -8.12 -9.40 -9.36
C ILE A 120 -7.79 -9.82 -7.93
N ARG A 121 -8.75 -9.59 -7.03
CA ARG A 121 -8.71 -9.93 -5.61
C ARG A 121 -8.67 -11.45 -5.36
N SER A 122 -9.50 -12.19 -6.09
CA SER A 122 -9.61 -13.65 -5.98
C SER A 122 -8.61 -14.42 -6.85
N HIS A 123 -7.30 -14.29 -6.56
CA HIS A 123 -6.30 -15.21 -7.12
C HIS A 123 -5.89 -16.35 -6.17
N ALA A 124 -6.31 -16.29 -4.91
CA ALA A 124 -5.90 -17.22 -3.85
C ALA A 124 -6.59 -18.61 -3.90
N ALA A 125 -7.13 -19.03 -5.05
CA ALA A 125 -7.82 -20.32 -5.22
C ALA A 125 -7.11 -21.28 -6.18
N ASP A 126 -6.04 -20.87 -6.86
CA ASP A 126 -5.19 -21.80 -7.60
C ASP A 126 -4.20 -22.45 -6.62
N GLU A 127 -4.40 -23.75 -6.33
CA GLU A 127 -3.56 -24.57 -5.44
C GLU A 127 -2.10 -24.71 -5.93
N ASP A 128 -1.79 -24.25 -7.15
CA ASP A 128 -0.46 -24.35 -7.77
C ASP A 128 0.42 -23.11 -7.59
N LEU A 129 -0.06 -22.06 -6.92
CA LEU A 129 0.77 -20.88 -6.68
C LEU A 129 1.76 -21.14 -5.55
N GLU A 130 3.05 -21.06 -5.84
CA GLU A 130 4.09 -21.21 -4.83
C GLU A 130 3.95 -20.16 -3.72
N GLU A 131 4.25 -20.57 -2.50
CA GLU A 131 4.28 -19.69 -1.34
C GLU A 131 5.70 -19.19 -1.06
N ILE A 132 5.79 -17.94 -0.60
CA ILE A 132 7.00 -17.28 -0.13
C ILE A 132 6.81 -16.78 1.30
N THR A 133 7.91 -16.62 2.02
CA THR A 133 7.88 -16.08 3.39
C THR A 133 7.46 -14.61 3.40
N LEU A 134 6.91 -14.15 4.52
CA LEU A 134 6.50 -12.76 4.70
C LEU A 134 7.63 -11.77 4.44
N ASP A 135 8.86 -12.07 4.84
CA ASP A 135 9.99 -11.17 4.60
C ASP A 135 10.29 -11.01 3.10
N VAL A 136 10.19 -12.09 2.33
CA VAL A 136 10.39 -12.07 0.87
C VAL A 136 9.26 -11.29 0.22
N PHE A 137 8.02 -11.56 0.62
CA PHE A 137 6.84 -10.85 0.14
C PHE A 137 6.94 -9.34 0.36
N LEU A 138 7.34 -8.91 1.57
CA LEU A 138 7.49 -7.49 1.91
C LEU A 138 8.63 -6.81 1.13
N LYS A 139 9.72 -7.54 0.83
CA LYS A 139 10.80 -7.04 -0.03
C LYS A 139 10.31 -6.80 -1.46
N ASP A 140 9.51 -7.72 -2.00
CA ASP A 140 8.92 -7.55 -3.33
C ASP A 140 7.93 -6.39 -3.37
N LEU A 141 7.08 -6.25 -2.35
CA LEU A 141 6.18 -5.11 -2.22
C LEU A 141 6.96 -3.79 -2.16
N LEU A 142 8.02 -3.71 -1.34
CA LEU A 142 8.87 -2.52 -1.26
C LEU A 142 9.52 -2.20 -2.60
N LYS A 143 10.02 -3.22 -3.32
CA LYS A 143 10.61 -3.05 -4.65
C LYS A 143 9.59 -2.44 -5.61
N CYS A 144 8.34 -2.91 -5.59
CA CYS A 144 7.29 -2.37 -6.43
C CYS A 144 6.87 -0.95 -6.07
N VAL A 145 6.68 -0.64 -4.77
CA VAL A 145 6.37 0.73 -4.34
C VAL A 145 7.49 1.69 -4.76
N LYS A 146 8.76 1.32 -4.56
CA LYS A 146 9.92 2.14 -4.99
C LYS A 146 9.94 2.37 -6.50
N ASN A 147 9.68 1.33 -7.29
CA ASN A 147 9.63 1.45 -8.74
C ASN A 147 8.58 2.49 -9.17
N ILE A 148 7.34 2.39 -8.67
CA ILE A 148 6.27 3.33 -9.01
C ILE A 148 6.56 4.75 -8.50
N ASN A 149 7.09 4.88 -7.29
CA ASN A 149 7.48 6.18 -6.74
C ASN A 149 8.59 6.86 -7.57
N SER A 150 9.52 6.09 -8.13
CA SER A 150 10.56 6.60 -9.02
C SER A 150 9.99 7.08 -10.37
N GLN A 151 9.01 6.39 -10.92
CA GLN A 151 8.34 6.76 -12.18
C GLN A 151 7.50 8.03 -12.04
N LYS A 152 6.86 8.25 -10.88
CA LYS A 152 6.09 9.47 -10.58
C LYS A 152 6.98 10.64 -10.09
N SER A 153 8.30 10.50 -10.13
CA SER A 153 9.23 11.59 -9.82
C SER A 153 9.61 12.31 -11.11
N PRO A 154 9.52 13.67 -11.17
CA PRO A 154 9.90 14.38 -12.37
C PRO A 154 11.36 14.07 -12.68
N ARG A 155 11.60 13.52 -13.86
CA ARG A 155 12.95 13.23 -14.35
C ARG A 155 13.67 14.58 -14.50
N PRO A 156 14.85 14.79 -13.91
CA PRO A 156 15.61 16.01 -14.19
C PRO A 156 15.94 16.00 -15.68
N SER A 157 15.57 17.09 -16.37
CA SER A 157 15.91 17.35 -17.77
C SER A 157 17.36 17.76 -17.91
#